data_AF-A0A163MI99-F1
#
_entry.id   AF-A0A163MI99-F1
#
_cell.length_a   1.000
_cell.length_b   1.000
_cell.length_c   1.000
_cell.angle_alpha   90.00
_cell.angle_beta   90.00
_cell.angle_gamma   90.00
#
_symmetry.space_group_name_H-M   'P 1'
#
loop_
_entity.id
_entity.type
_entity.pdbx_description
1 polymer ?
#
loop_
_entity_poly.entity_id
_entity_poly.type
_entity_poly.pdbx_seq_one_letter_code
_entity_poly.pdbx_strand_id
1 'polypeptide(L)'
;MLYDENGNILNEFHSDGNVINYQYDADGEMISSTDSYNGMQIYELDKKTNSLSIKTYANSAFVNEKNLVNENEQVPLDTSENIPIPYPIVPFAYESTVISGVNMNTLITDTDFTNSSTMSSSAIQTFFENRDSVLKNVVLIYYLDSNGNPYFNGHTINAASAISTAATTNEVNPKVILATLQKESSLISAKPGSVDYSSRRFYYAMGYGATDSGDDRSKGGFNYQISGGTQTLKNRYTQSPSSGYPIKLPDGTVTSINFGKSVTSGGVTYKNYVWVDNRATYSLYRYTPHTIDTSLLPTIGGGNYLFVKIATGWWGSSTWK
;
A
#
# COMPACT_ATOMS: atom_id res chain seq x y z
N MET A 1 9.77 28.87 -0.10
CA MET A 1 8.42 29.28 -0.50
C MET A 1 8.43 29.66 -1.98
N LEU A 2 7.34 29.42 -2.70
CA LEU A 2 7.09 29.82 -4.08
C LEU A 2 5.95 30.83 -4.10
N TYR A 3 6.05 31.85 -4.96
CA TYR A 3 5.11 32.95 -5.06
C TYR A 3 4.61 33.13 -6.49
N ASP A 4 3.42 33.69 -6.68
CA ASP A 4 2.91 34.15 -7.97
C ASP A 4 3.45 35.55 -8.36
N GLU A 5 3.08 36.02 -9.55
CA GLU A 5 3.50 37.33 -10.08
C GLU A 5 2.97 38.53 -9.26
N ASN A 6 1.95 38.30 -8.42
CA ASN A 6 1.33 39.30 -7.56
C ASN A 6 1.86 39.25 -6.11
N GLY A 7 2.80 38.34 -5.81
CA GLY A 7 3.41 38.17 -4.50
C GLY A 7 2.62 37.30 -3.53
N ASN A 8 1.60 36.57 -3.98
CA ASN A 8 0.88 35.60 -3.16
C ASN A 8 1.69 34.31 -3.05
N ILE A 9 1.70 33.69 -1.86
CA ILE A 9 2.38 32.41 -1.65
C ILE A 9 1.59 31.31 -2.34
N LEU A 10 2.16 30.61 -3.30
CA LEU A 10 1.56 29.42 -3.92
C LEU A 10 1.92 28.16 -3.15
N ASN A 11 3.19 28.06 -2.74
CA ASN A 11 3.71 26.89 -2.05
C ASN A 11 4.65 27.22 -0.91
N GLU A 12 4.53 26.44 0.15
CA GLU A 12 5.56 26.32 1.18
C GLU A 12 6.18 24.93 1.13
N PHE A 13 7.51 24.88 1.20
CA PHE A 13 8.28 23.64 1.22
C PHE A 13 8.98 23.56 2.57
N HIS A 14 8.67 22.53 3.33
CA HIS A 14 9.24 22.30 4.65
C HIS A 14 10.36 21.27 4.56
N SER A 15 11.31 21.35 5.50
CA SER A 15 12.47 20.45 5.54
C SER A 15 12.12 18.99 5.84
N ASP A 16 10.92 18.74 6.38
CA ASP A 16 10.36 17.42 6.63
C ASP A 16 9.68 16.79 5.40
N GLY A 17 9.67 17.50 4.27
CA GLY A 17 9.05 17.06 3.02
C GLY A 17 7.58 17.50 2.87
N ASN A 18 7.01 18.22 3.84
CA ASN A 18 5.67 18.77 3.71
C ASN A 18 5.64 19.86 2.63
N VAL A 19 4.67 19.78 1.72
CA VAL A 19 4.35 20.85 0.78
C VAL A 19 2.96 21.39 1.09
N ILE A 20 2.88 22.68 1.43
CA ILE A 20 1.60 23.37 1.61
C ILE A 20 1.29 24.10 0.32
N ASN A 21 0.09 23.90 -0.21
CA ASN A 21 -0.44 24.59 -1.39
C ASN A 21 -1.51 25.57 -0.93
N TYR A 22 -1.52 26.78 -1.49
CA TYR A 22 -2.52 27.79 -1.16
C TYR A 22 -3.39 28.12 -2.38
N GLN A 23 -4.64 28.45 -2.13
CA GLN A 23 -5.60 28.91 -3.13
C GLN A 23 -6.17 30.26 -2.72
N TYR A 24 -6.45 31.07 -3.74
CA TYR A 24 -6.96 32.42 -3.60
C TYR A 24 -8.20 32.60 -4.46
N ASP A 25 -9.07 33.54 -4.09
CA ASP A 25 -10.18 33.96 -4.93
C ASP A 25 -9.76 35.00 -6.00
N ALA A 26 -10.73 35.52 -6.74
CA ALA A 26 -10.50 36.51 -7.79
C ALA A 26 -10.05 37.89 -7.27
N ASP A 27 -10.27 38.17 -5.98
CA ASP A 27 -9.86 39.42 -5.31
C ASP A 27 -8.47 39.27 -4.65
N GLY A 28 -7.86 38.08 -4.71
CA GLY A 28 -6.56 37.77 -4.13
C GLY A 28 -6.62 37.37 -2.66
N GLU A 29 -7.81 37.05 -2.13
CA GLU A 29 -7.97 36.62 -0.75
C GLU A 29 -7.75 35.10 -0.64
N MET A 30 -6.97 34.68 0.36
CA MET A 30 -6.69 33.26 0.59
C MET A 30 -7.98 32.55 1.03
N ILE A 31 -8.37 31.50 0.29
CA ILE A 31 -9.61 30.74 0.54
C ILE A 31 -9.34 29.33 1.05
N SER A 32 -8.19 28.74 0.69
CA SER A 32 -7.82 27.43 1.23
C SER A 32 -6.31 27.21 1.27
N SER A 33 -5.90 26.33 2.17
CA SER A 33 -4.58 25.71 2.13
C SER A 33 -4.73 24.20 2.23
N THR A 34 -3.89 23.47 1.49
CA THR A 34 -3.85 22.01 1.52
C THR A 34 -2.40 21.57 1.64
N ASP A 35 -2.10 20.84 2.70
CA ASP A 35 -0.79 20.24 2.87
C ASP A 35 -0.69 18.87 2.18
N SER A 36 0.53 18.43 1.93
CA SER A 36 0.82 17.15 1.27
C SER A 36 0.43 15.91 2.10
N TYR A 37 -0.05 16.12 3.33
CA TYR A 37 -0.51 15.09 4.27
C TYR A 37 -2.04 15.08 4.46
N ASN A 38 -2.79 15.69 3.54
CA ASN A 38 -4.26 15.80 3.54
C ASN A 38 -4.83 16.62 4.72
N GLY A 39 -4.02 17.47 5.33
CA GLY A 39 -4.51 18.59 6.14
C GLY A 39 -5.03 19.68 5.21
N MET A 40 -6.21 20.19 5.51
CA MET A 40 -6.83 21.27 4.76
C MET A 40 -7.34 22.33 5.72
N GLN A 41 -7.12 23.59 5.38
CA GLN A 41 -7.78 24.71 6.03
C GLN A 41 -8.61 25.47 5.01
N ILE A 42 -9.80 25.89 5.42
CA ILE A 42 -10.67 26.79 4.66
C ILE A 42 -10.73 28.11 5.43
N TYR A 43 -10.53 29.20 4.70
CA TYR A 43 -10.51 30.57 5.23
C TYR A 43 -11.74 31.32 4.72
N GLU A 44 -12.56 31.82 5.63
CA GLU A 44 -13.79 32.56 5.31
C GLU A 44 -13.72 33.94 5.97
N LEU A 45 -13.51 34.99 5.18
CA LEU A 45 -13.49 36.37 5.64
C LEU A 45 -14.89 37.00 5.51
N ASP A 46 -15.48 37.40 6.63
CA ASP A 46 -16.64 38.28 6.63
C ASP A 46 -16.17 39.74 6.68
N LYS A 47 -16.22 40.40 5.51
CA LYS A 47 -15.80 41.80 5.33
C LYS A 47 -16.68 42.81 6.09
N LYS A 48 -17.90 42.44 6.48
CA LYS A 48 -18.81 43.35 7.21
C LYS A 48 -18.47 43.41 8.70
N THR A 49 -18.05 42.29 9.26
CA THR A 49 -17.68 42.15 10.67
C THR A 49 -16.17 42.11 10.89
N ASN A 50 -15.39 42.15 9.81
CA ASN A 50 -13.93 41.99 9.81
C ASN A 50 -13.48 40.77 10.62
N SER A 51 -14.21 39.66 10.44
CA SER A 51 -13.95 38.41 11.14
C SER A 51 -13.51 37.33 10.17
N LEU A 52 -12.46 36.60 10.52
CA LEU A 52 -11.94 35.47 9.76
C LEU A 52 -12.29 34.17 10.47
N SER A 53 -13.04 33.30 9.82
CA SER A 53 -13.21 31.90 10.22
C SER A 53 -12.15 31.03 9.54
N ILE A 54 -11.53 30.17 10.32
CA ILE A 54 -10.55 29.18 9.86
C ILE A 54 -11.08 27.81 10.25
N LYS A 55 -11.52 27.03 9.27
CA LYS A 55 -12.00 25.66 9.46
C LYS A 55 -10.90 24.68 9.10
N THR A 56 -10.53 23.84 10.06
CA THR A 56 -9.49 22.82 9.88
C THR A 56 -10.12 21.48 9.58
N TYR A 57 -9.60 20.79 8.57
CA TYR A 57 -9.98 19.46 8.16
C TYR A 57 -8.76 18.56 8.12
N ALA A 58 -8.92 17.31 8.53
CA ALA A 58 -7.92 16.26 8.41
C ALA A 58 -8.55 15.06 7.70
N ASN A 59 -7.97 14.64 6.57
CA ASN A 59 -8.54 13.58 5.73
C ASN A 59 -10.02 13.86 5.39
N SER A 60 -10.33 15.11 5.03
CA SER A 60 -11.68 15.61 4.72
C SER A 60 -12.69 15.58 5.86
N ALA A 61 -12.28 15.23 7.08
CA ALA A 61 -13.12 15.33 8.28
C ALA A 61 -12.87 16.66 9.01
N PHE A 62 -13.94 17.36 9.38
CA PHE A 62 -13.84 18.58 10.18
C PHE A 62 -13.22 18.27 11.54
N VAL A 63 -12.22 19.06 11.93
CA VAL A 63 -11.50 18.93 13.20
C VAL A 63 -11.94 20.03 14.15
N ASN A 64 -11.82 21.28 13.73
CA ASN A 64 -12.18 22.45 14.52
C ASN A 64 -12.39 23.67 13.64
N GLU A 65 -12.94 24.72 14.26
CA GLU A 65 -13.07 26.04 13.69
C GLU A 65 -12.49 27.06 14.67
N LYS A 66 -11.72 28.02 14.15
CA LYS A 66 -11.22 29.16 14.90
C LYS A 66 -11.75 30.43 14.25
N ASN A 67 -12.44 31.24 15.04
CA ASN A 67 -12.91 32.55 14.62
C ASN A 67 -11.99 33.64 15.20
N LEU A 68 -11.46 34.48 14.33
CA LEU A 68 -10.68 35.66 14.68
C LEU A 68 -11.55 36.89 14.40
N VAL A 69 -11.81 37.69 15.42
CA VAL A 69 -12.53 38.95 15.30
C VAL A 69 -11.58 40.06 15.71
N ASN A 70 -11.45 41.09 14.89
CA ASN A 70 -10.62 42.23 15.23
C ASN A 70 -11.43 43.18 16.14
N GLU A 71 -11.23 43.15 17.45
CA GLU A 71 -11.81 44.13 18.37
C GLU A 71 -11.05 45.47 18.24
N ASN A 72 -11.45 46.25 17.23
CA ASN A 72 -11.29 47.69 16.97
C ASN A 72 -9.98 48.45 17.34
N GLU A 73 -9.42 49.10 16.30
CA GLU A 73 -8.61 50.34 16.29
C GLU A 73 -7.49 50.55 17.34
N GLN A 74 -6.25 50.56 16.82
CA GLN A 74 -5.05 51.25 17.35
C GLN A 74 -4.54 50.80 18.73
N VAL A 75 -3.75 49.72 18.76
CA VAL A 75 -2.73 49.51 19.81
C VAL A 75 -1.36 49.44 19.12
N PRO A 76 -0.39 50.31 19.46
CA PRO A 76 0.95 50.25 18.88
C PRO A 76 1.63 48.91 19.23
N LEU A 77 2.39 48.34 18.28
CA LEU A 77 3.20 47.15 18.51
C LEU A 77 4.14 47.37 19.71
N ASP A 78 3.77 46.84 20.88
CA ASP A 78 4.71 46.55 21.95
C ASP A 78 5.39 45.22 21.62
N THR A 79 6.71 45.28 21.48
CA THR A 79 7.57 44.18 21.03
C THR A 79 8.08 43.32 22.20
N SER A 80 7.33 43.20 23.30
CA SER A 80 7.86 42.53 24.50
C SER A 80 6.94 41.62 25.33
N GLU A 81 5.73 41.29 24.86
CA GLU A 81 4.96 40.22 25.51
C GLU A 81 5.07 38.89 24.75
N ASN A 82 5.73 37.93 25.42
CA ASN A 82 5.87 36.56 25.01
C ASN A 82 4.49 35.88 25.00
N ILE A 83 3.74 36.02 23.90
CA ILE A 83 2.48 35.32 23.70
C ILE A 83 2.77 33.81 23.76
N PRO A 84 2.10 33.05 24.64
CA PRO A 84 2.18 31.60 24.63
C PRO A 84 1.71 31.13 23.25
N ILE A 85 2.66 30.66 22.45
CA ILE A 85 2.43 30.00 21.17
C ILE A 85 1.32 28.96 21.39
N PRO A 86 0.12 29.13 20.78
CA PRO A 86 -0.94 28.16 20.92
C PRO A 86 -0.42 26.86 20.34
N TYR A 87 -0.53 25.78 21.13
CA TYR A 87 -0.02 24.43 20.90
C TYR A 87 0.28 24.08 19.44
N PRO A 88 1.47 23.52 19.12
CA PRO A 88 1.78 23.11 17.76
C PRO A 88 0.67 22.21 17.24
N ILE A 89 0.10 22.58 16.08
CA ILE A 89 -0.75 21.69 15.30
C ILE A 89 0.12 20.46 15.07
N VAL A 90 -0.21 19.32 15.69
CA VAL A 90 0.62 18.13 15.56
C VAL A 90 0.39 17.64 14.13
N PRO A 91 1.39 17.73 13.20
CA PRO A 91 1.28 17.05 11.93
C PRO A 91 0.96 15.58 12.23
N PHE A 92 0.26 14.88 11.33
CA PHE A 92 0.27 13.43 11.41
C PHE A 92 1.72 13.01 11.11
N ALA A 93 2.53 12.96 12.17
CA ALA A 93 3.94 12.69 12.06
C ALA A 93 4.08 11.38 11.29
N TYR A 94 4.97 11.37 10.30
CA TYR A 94 5.39 10.12 9.70
C TYR A 94 5.71 9.15 10.83
N GLU A 95 5.04 8.01 10.79
CA GLU A 95 5.21 6.99 11.80
C GLU A 95 5.75 5.73 11.16
N SER A 96 6.93 5.32 11.63
CA SER A 96 7.46 4.03 11.26
C SER A 96 6.64 2.92 11.91
N THR A 97 6.16 2.00 11.09
CA THR A 97 5.44 0.82 11.52
C THR A 97 6.40 -0.36 11.48
N VAL A 98 6.89 -0.78 12.64
CA VAL A 98 7.72 -1.99 12.77
C VAL A 98 6.95 -3.07 13.50
N ILE A 99 6.81 -4.25 12.87
CA ILE A 99 6.14 -5.40 13.46
C ILE A 99 7.15 -6.51 13.64
N SER A 100 7.47 -6.85 14.90
CA SER A 100 8.43 -7.91 15.23
C SER A 100 9.77 -7.79 14.46
N GLY A 101 10.27 -6.56 14.34
CA GLY A 101 11.51 -6.24 13.64
C GLY A 101 11.40 -6.11 12.11
N VAL A 102 10.20 -6.27 11.53
CA VAL A 102 9.95 -6.06 10.09
C VAL A 102 9.48 -4.63 9.84
N ASN A 103 10.14 -3.92 8.93
CA ASN A 103 9.73 -2.59 8.50
C ASN A 103 8.54 -2.68 7.54
N MET A 104 7.37 -2.25 8.00
CA MET A 104 6.14 -2.29 7.20
C MET A 104 5.98 -1.08 6.26
N ASN A 105 6.86 -0.07 6.36
CA ASN A 105 6.83 1.12 5.51
C ASN A 105 7.58 0.92 4.17
N THR A 106 8.62 0.07 4.16
CA THR A 106 9.39 -0.32 2.98
C THR A 106 9.58 -1.83 2.96
N LEU A 107 8.76 -2.57 2.20
CA LEU A 107 8.84 -4.04 2.15
C LEU A 107 9.94 -4.54 1.20
N ILE A 108 10.17 -3.79 0.12
CA ILE A 108 11.16 -4.01 -0.93
C ILE A 108 11.39 -2.68 -1.67
N THR A 109 12.57 -2.47 -2.24
CA THR A 109 12.86 -1.28 -3.07
C THR A 109 12.19 -1.37 -4.45
N ASP A 110 11.97 -0.24 -5.10
CA ASP A 110 11.42 -0.20 -6.47
C ASP A 110 12.35 -0.90 -7.49
N THR A 111 13.66 -0.69 -7.35
CA THR A 111 14.68 -1.37 -8.17
C THR A 111 14.62 -2.88 -8.01
N ASP A 112 14.52 -3.37 -6.78
CA ASP A 112 14.47 -4.81 -6.53
C ASP A 112 13.13 -5.41 -6.93
N PHE A 113 12.01 -4.70 -6.74
CA PHE A 113 10.69 -5.16 -7.16
C PHE A 113 10.61 -5.35 -8.68
N THR A 114 11.24 -4.47 -9.45
CA THR A 114 11.20 -4.47 -10.92
C THR A 114 12.32 -5.27 -11.58
N ASN A 115 13.29 -5.77 -10.80
CA ASN A 115 14.37 -6.58 -11.34
C ASN A 115 13.89 -8.00 -11.70
N SER A 116 13.41 -8.17 -12.93
CA SER A 116 12.91 -9.46 -13.44
C SER A 116 14.00 -10.50 -13.72
N SER A 117 15.28 -10.12 -13.66
CA SER A 117 16.42 -10.97 -14.02
C SER A 117 16.96 -11.83 -12.87
N THR A 118 16.39 -11.71 -11.66
CA THR A 118 16.98 -12.31 -10.44
C THR A 118 16.89 -13.83 -10.38
N MET A 119 16.03 -14.47 -11.18
CA MET A 119 15.92 -15.92 -11.31
C MET A 119 15.51 -16.30 -12.74
N SER A 120 16.23 -17.25 -13.34
CA SER A 120 15.80 -17.90 -14.59
C SER A 120 14.78 -19.01 -14.32
N SER A 121 14.11 -19.48 -15.38
CA SER A 121 13.26 -20.69 -15.32
C SER A 121 13.96 -21.88 -14.66
N SER A 122 15.22 -22.16 -15.04
CA SER A 122 16.00 -23.25 -14.42
C SER A 122 16.26 -23.02 -12.93
N ALA A 123 16.58 -21.79 -12.51
CA ALA A 123 16.79 -21.47 -11.10
C ALA A 123 15.50 -21.62 -10.28
N ILE A 124 14.34 -21.26 -10.84
CA ILE A 124 13.03 -21.47 -10.20
C ILE A 124 12.71 -22.96 -10.09
N GLN A 125 13.01 -23.75 -11.14
CA GLN A 125 12.83 -25.19 -11.12
C GLN A 125 13.68 -25.85 -10.02
N THR A 126 14.97 -25.52 -9.93
CA THR A 126 15.85 -25.99 -8.84
C THR A 126 15.33 -25.55 -7.46
N PHE A 127 14.78 -24.35 -7.34
CA PHE A 127 14.16 -23.90 -6.08
C PHE A 127 12.96 -24.78 -5.68
N PHE A 128 12.11 -25.18 -6.62
CA PHE A 128 11.01 -26.11 -6.34
C PHE A 128 11.48 -27.52 -5.98
N GLU A 129 12.51 -28.01 -6.66
CA GLU A 129 13.11 -29.33 -6.41
C GLU A 129 13.72 -29.41 -5.01
N ASN A 130 14.50 -28.40 -4.61
CA ASN A 130 15.14 -28.35 -3.30
C ASN A 130 14.13 -28.28 -2.13
N ARG A 131 12.92 -27.83 -2.39
CA ARG A 131 11.83 -27.80 -1.40
C ARG A 131 10.94 -29.03 -1.46
N ASP A 132 11.17 -29.88 -2.47
CA ASP A 132 10.30 -30.98 -2.84
C ASP A 132 8.84 -30.49 -2.93
N SER A 133 8.68 -29.39 -3.67
CA SER A 133 7.40 -28.73 -3.93
C SER A 133 6.57 -29.53 -4.92
N VAL A 134 5.24 -29.47 -4.80
CA VAL A 134 4.31 -29.96 -5.84
C VAL A 134 4.56 -29.27 -7.18
N LEU A 135 5.04 -28.02 -7.17
CA LEU A 135 5.31 -27.22 -8.37
C LEU A 135 6.59 -27.62 -9.11
N LYS A 136 7.39 -28.56 -8.58
CA LYS A 136 8.53 -29.13 -9.32
C LYS A 136 8.09 -30.01 -10.47
N ASN A 137 6.87 -30.54 -10.40
CA ASN A 137 6.27 -31.39 -11.42
C ASN A 137 5.44 -30.56 -12.41
N VAL A 138 5.07 -31.19 -13.53
CA VAL A 138 4.05 -30.63 -14.42
C VAL A 138 2.73 -30.51 -13.67
N VAL A 139 2.15 -29.32 -13.70
CA VAL A 139 0.87 -28.99 -13.06
C VAL A 139 -0.27 -29.22 -14.05
N LEU A 140 -1.29 -29.96 -13.64
CA LEU A 140 -2.54 -30.07 -14.38
C LEU A 140 -3.39 -28.83 -14.12
N ILE A 141 -3.85 -28.16 -15.17
CA ILE A 141 -4.63 -26.93 -15.01
C ILE A 141 -6.11 -27.27 -14.92
N TYR A 142 -6.69 -27.08 -13.74
CA TYR A 142 -8.14 -27.08 -13.56
C TYR A 142 -8.69 -25.66 -13.73
N TYR A 143 -9.69 -25.51 -14.59
CA TYR A 143 -10.46 -24.29 -14.82
C TYR A 143 -11.81 -24.39 -14.09
N LEU A 144 -12.58 -23.31 -14.03
CA LEU A 144 -13.91 -23.28 -13.43
C LEU A 144 -15.00 -23.24 -14.51
N ASP A 145 -16.01 -24.10 -14.39
CA ASP A 145 -17.19 -24.06 -15.25
C ASP A 145 -18.14 -22.91 -14.87
N SER A 146 -19.26 -22.78 -15.58
CA SER A 146 -20.28 -21.75 -15.31
C SER A 146 -20.89 -21.85 -13.92
N ASN A 147 -20.82 -23.01 -13.26
CA ASN A 147 -21.32 -23.27 -11.91
C ASN A 147 -20.23 -23.10 -10.83
N GLY A 148 -18.97 -22.89 -11.24
CA GLY A 148 -17.82 -22.80 -10.33
C GLY A 148 -17.22 -24.15 -9.95
N ASN A 149 -17.56 -25.24 -10.66
CA ASN A 149 -16.93 -26.53 -10.43
C ASN A 149 -15.58 -26.60 -11.16
N PRO A 150 -14.53 -27.14 -10.52
CA PRO A 150 -13.25 -27.33 -11.17
C PRO A 150 -13.33 -28.47 -12.19
N TYR A 151 -12.82 -28.24 -13.40
CA TYR A 151 -12.71 -29.26 -14.45
C TYR A 151 -11.35 -29.20 -15.15
N PHE A 152 -10.88 -30.36 -15.59
CA PHE A 152 -9.63 -30.51 -16.33
C PHE A 152 -9.92 -30.72 -17.81
N ASN A 153 -9.28 -29.93 -18.68
CA ASN A 153 -9.49 -30.00 -20.14
C ASN A 153 -8.25 -30.50 -20.91
N GLY A 154 -7.28 -31.11 -20.22
CA GLY A 154 -6.04 -31.61 -20.82
C GLY A 154 -4.87 -30.63 -20.81
N HIS A 155 -5.08 -29.36 -20.43
CA HIS A 155 -3.99 -28.39 -20.37
C HIS A 155 -3.07 -28.59 -19.17
N THR A 156 -1.77 -28.53 -19.41
CA THR A 156 -0.75 -28.66 -18.37
C THR A 156 0.27 -27.53 -18.47
N ILE A 157 1.02 -27.31 -17.40
CA ILE A 157 2.01 -26.23 -17.35
C ILE A 157 3.22 -26.61 -16.50
N ASN A 158 4.41 -26.24 -16.99
CA ASN A 158 5.60 -26.19 -16.15
C ASN A 158 5.60 -24.87 -15.37
N ALA A 159 5.46 -24.94 -14.05
CA ALA A 159 5.29 -23.76 -13.20
C ALA A 159 6.51 -22.83 -13.25
N ALA A 160 7.73 -23.38 -13.28
CA ALA A 160 8.96 -22.59 -13.30
C ALA A 160 9.08 -21.73 -14.56
N SER A 161 8.81 -22.32 -15.72
CA SER A 161 8.78 -21.63 -17.01
C SER A 161 7.69 -20.55 -17.06
N ALA A 162 6.50 -20.86 -16.55
CA ALA A 162 5.39 -19.91 -16.49
C ALA A 162 5.72 -18.69 -15.62
N ILE A 163 6.30 -18.90 -14.44
CA ILE A 163 6.69 -17.81 -13.52
C ILE A 163 7.81 -16.97 -14.13
N SER A 164 8.85 -17.61 -14.70
CA SER A 164 9.92 -16.89 -15.39
C SER A 164 9.39 -16.03 -16.54
N THR A 165 8.44 -16.56 -17.32
CA THR A 165 7.83 -15.83 -18.44
C THR A 165 7.02 -14.64 -17.93
N ALA A 166 6.15 -14.86 -16.93
CA ALA A 166 5.34 -13.81 -16.33
C ALA A 166 6.21 -12.70 -15.69
N ALA A 167 7.32 -13.07 -15.05
CA ALA A 167 8.29 -12.14 -14.49
C ALA A 167 8.90 -11.23 -15.56
N THR A 168 9.39 -11.81 -16.66
CA THR A 168 9.98 -11.04 -17.77
C THR A 168 8.92 -10.17 -18.46
N THR A 169 7.76 -10.73 -18.79
CA THR A 169 6.68 -10.00 -19.48
C THR A 169 6.17 -8.80 -18.70
N ASN A 170 6.12 -8.89 -17.37
CA ASN A 170 5.57 -7.82 -16.53
C ASN A 170 6.65 -7.00 -15.80
N GLU A 171 7.94 -7.28 -16.03
CA GLU A 171 9.05 -6.63 -15.31
C GLU A 171 8.86 -6.66 -13.79
N VAL A 172 8.57 -7.86 -13.26
CA VAL A 172 8.43 -8.11 -11.82
C VAL A 172 9.47 -9.15 -11.42
N ASN A 173 10.13 -8.91 -10.30
CA ASN A 173 11.10 -9.82 -9.75
C ASN A 173 10.47 -11.20 -9.44
N PRO A 174 11.00 -12.31 -10.01
CA PRO A 174 10.50 -13.66 -9.75
C PRO A 174 10.35 -13.99 -8.26
N LYS A 175 11.23 -13.46 -7.40
CA LYS A 175 11.18 -13.67 -5.95
C LYS A 175 9.94 -13.04 -5.29
N VAL A 176 9.45 -11.92 -5.82
CA VAL A 176 8.16 -11.30 -5.41
C VAL A 176 7.01 -12.22 -5.79
N ILE A 177 7.01 -12.74 -7.02
CA ILE A 177 5.95 -13.64 -7.52
C ILE A 177 5.89 -14.90 -6.65
N LEU A 178 7.05 -15.52 -6.37
CA LEU A 178 7.14 -16.71 -5.54
C LEU A 178 6.66 -16.46 -4.10
N ALA A 179 7.07 -15.35 -3.47
CA ALA A 179 6.63 -15.03 -2.11
C ALA A 179 5.10 -14.75 -2.05
N THR A 180 4.55 -14.06 -3.06
CA THR A 180 3.10 -13.86 -3.18
C THR A 180 2.37 -15.18 -3.40
N LEU A 181 2.79 -16.01 -4.36
CA LEU A 181 2.20 -17.32 -4.61
C LEU A 181 2.15 -18.19 -3.34
N GLN A 182 3.22 -18.19 -2.55
CA GLN A 182 3.25 -18.91 -1.29
C GLN A 182 2.33 -18.30 -0.23
N LYS A 183 2.31 -16.97 -0.10
CA LYS A 183 1.40 -16.30 0.84
C LYS A 183 -0.06 -16.64 0.54
N GLU A 184 -0.44 -16.61 -0.73
CA GLU A 184 -1.84 -16.75 -1.16
C GLU A 184 -2.33 -18.21 -1.13
N SER A 185 -1.45 -19.19 -1.41
CA SER A 185 -1.89 -20.57 -1.62
C SER A 185 -1.07 -21.63 -0.89
N SER A 186 0.05 -21.26 -0.27
CA SER A 186 1.02 -22.18 0.34
C SER A 186 1.51 -23.31 -0.59
N LEU A 187 1.38 -23.16 -1.91
CA LEU A 187 1.69 -24.23 -2.87
C LEU A 187 3.19 -24.50 -2.99
N ILE A 188 4.05 -23.50 -2.82
CA ILE A 188 5.50 -23.73 -2.94
C ILE A 188 6.00 -24.68 -1.84
N SER A 189 5.45 -24.60 -0.62
CA SER A 189 5.77 -25.54 0.46
C SER A 189 4.97 -26.84 0.42
N ALA A 190 3.93 -26.96 -0.41
CA ALA A 190 3.12 -28.17 -0.49
C ALA A 190 3.91 -29.30 -1.17
N LYS A 191 3.80 -30.52 -0.64
CA LYS A 191 4.44 -31.72 -1.19
C LYS A 191 3.63 -32.31 -2.34
N PRO A 192 4.25 -32.98 -3.32
CA PRO A 192 3.51 -33.76 -4.31
C PRO A 192 2.48 -34.68 -3.65
N GLY A 193 1.24 -34.66 -4.14
CA GLY A 193 0.12 -35.46 -3.60
C GLY A 193 -0.55 -34.89 -2.34
N SER A 194 0.01 -33.87 -1.68
CA SER A 194 -0.62 -33.25 -0.49
C SER A 194 -1.77 -32.29 -0.81
N VAL A 195 -1.87 -31.86 -2.07
CA VAL A 195 -2.91 -30.95 -2.57
C VAL A 195 -3.31 -31.42 -3.95
N ASP A 196 -4.60 -31.63 -4.16
CA ASP A 196 -5.13 -31.98 -5.48
C ASP A 196 -5.06 -30.79 -6.44
N TYR A 197 -4.80 -31.02 -7.72
CA TYR A 197 -4.74 -29.95 -8.72
C TYR A 197 -6.09 -29.26 -8.96
N SER A 198 -7.20 -29.93 -8.66
CA SER A 198 -8.55 -29.35 -8.63
C SER A 198 -8.80 -28.47 -7.39
N SER A 199 -7.85 -28.34 -6.47
CA SER A 199 -7.98 -27.46 -5.31
C SER A 199 -8.06 -26.00 -5.71
N ARG A 200 -8.83 -25.21 -4.94
CA ARG A 200 -8.82 -23.74 -4.99
C ARG A 200 -7.42 -23.14 -4.94
N ARG A 201 -6.52 -23.79 -4.22
CA ARG A 201 -5.13 -23.38 -4.09
C ARG A 201 -4.41 -23.33 -5.45
N PHE A 202 -4.86 -24.07 -6.47
CA PHE A 202 -4.32 -24.01 -7.83
C PHE A 202 -5.09 -23.04 -8.73
N TYR A 203 -6.42 -23.12 -8.78
CA TYR A 203 -7.18 -22.26 -9.69
C TYR A 203 -7.33 -20.80 -9.21
N TYR A 204 -7.09 -20.51 -7.93
CA TYR A 204 -6.89 -19.16 -7.36
C TYR A 204 -5.54 -19.01 -6.64
N ALA A 205 -4.47 -19.60 -7.20
CA ALA A 205 -3.15 -19.68 -6.58
C ALA A 205 -2.51 -18.35 -6.14
N MET A 206 -2.87 -17.25 -6.79
CA MET A 206 -2.39 -15.91 -6.43
C MET A 206 -3.52 -14.97 -6.01
N GLY A 207 -4.75 -15.49 -5.83
CA GLY A 207 -5.93 -14.67 -5.51
C GLY A 207 -6.39 -13.75 -6.65
N TYR A 208 -5.86 -13.90 -7.87
CA TYR A 208 -6.26 -13.05 -8.99
C TYR A 208 -7.70 -13.37 -9.40
N GLY A 209 -8.58 -12.36 -9.32
CA GLY A 209 -10.01 -12.52 -9.57
C GLY A 209 -10.80 -13.08 -8.38
N ALA A 210 -10.18 -13.34 -7.23
CA ALA A 210 -10.88 -13.66 -5.99
C ALA A 210 -11.12 -12.37 -5.20
N THR A 211 -12.37 -12.06 -4.86
CA THR A 211 -12.73 -10.86 -4.10
C THR A 211 -13.71 -11.21 -2.98
N ASP A 212 -13.84 -10.32 -1.99
CA ASP A 212 -14.82 -10.48 -0.90
C ASP A 212 -16.28 -10.46 -1.40
N SER A 213 -16.53 -9.92 -2.60
CA SER A 213 -17.84 -9.88 -3.25
C SER A 213 -18.09 -11.07 -4.19
N GLY A 214 -17.16 -12.02 -4.24
CA GLY A 214 -17.23 -13.20 -5.07
C GLY A 214 -16.07 -13.34 -6.05
N ASP A 215 -16.01 -14.51 -6.67
CA ASP A 215 -14.93 -14.91 -7.56
C ASP A 215 -15.29 -14.67 -9.03
N ASP A 216 -14.37 -14.03 -9.76
CA ASP A 216 -14.36 -14.04 -11.22
C ASP A 216 -13.87 -15.41 -11.70
N ARG A 217 -14.83 -16.28 -12.03
CA ARG A 217 -14.60 -17.65 -12.49
C ARG A 217 -13.76 -17.71 -13.77
N SER A 218 -13.78 -16.67 -14.60
CA SER A 218 -12.97 -16.60 -15.83
C SER A 218 -11.46 -16.53 -15.54
N LYS A 219 -11.07 -16.19 -14.30
CA LYS A 219 -9.68 -16.13 -13.85
C LYS A 219 -9.22 -17.44 -13.19
N GLY A 220 -10.11 -18.40 -13.04
CA GLY A 220 -9.81 -19.72 -12.50
C GLY A 220 -8.85 -20.48 -13.43
N GLY A 221 -7.70 -20.90 -12.90
CA GLY A 221 -6.71 -21.72 -13.61
C GLY A 221 -5.29 -21.27 -13.34
N PHE A 222 -4.39 -22.22 -13.02
CA PHE A 222 -3.03 -21.91 -12.57
C PHE A 222 -2.25 -21.01 -13.56
N ASN A 223 -2.44 -21.18 -14.87
CA ASN A 223 -1.85 -20.32 -15.89
C ASN A 223 -2.31 -18.85 -15.77
N TYR A 224 -3.62 -18.62 -15.56
CA TYR A 224 -4.18 -17.28 -15.37
C TYR A 224 -3.77 -16.66 -14.03
N GLN A 225 -3.58 -17.48 -13.01
CA GLN A 225 -3.13 -17.02 -11.70
C GLN A 225 -1.69 -16.51 -11.77
N ILE A 226 -0.78 -17.23 -12.42
CA ILE A 226 0.60 -16.79 -12.58
C ILE A 226 0.68 -15.54 -13.46
N SER A 227 0.04 -15.52 -14.64
CA SER A 227 0.13 -14.37 -15.55
C SER A 227 -0.62 -13.15 -15.01
N GLY A 228 -1.88 -13.32 -14.61
CA GLY A 228 -2.76 -12.24 -14.16
C GLY A 228 -2.42 -11.73 -12.75
N GLY A 229 -2.01 -12.60 -11.83
CA GLY A 229 -1.52 -12.20 -10.51
C GLY A 229 -0.25 -11.35 -10.62
N THR A 230 0.70 -11.77 -11.45
CA THR A 230 1.92 -11.01 -11.72
C THR A 230 1.62 -9.67 -12.41
N GLN A 231 0.75 -9.67 -13.43
CA GLN A 231 0.33 -8.44 -14.09
C GLN A 231 -0.37 -7.48 -13.12
N THR A 232 -1.16 -7.99 -12.19
CA THR A 232 -1.84 -7.18 -11.17
C THR A 232 -0.82 -6.47 -10.26
N LEU A 233 0.25 -7.17 -9.85
CA LEU A 233 1.36 -6.56 -9.10
C LEU A 233 2.02 -5.42 -9.89
N LYS A 234 2.32 -5.63 -11.18
CA LYS A 234 2.91 -4.58 -12.02
C LYS A 234 1.95 -3.42 -12.25
N ASN A 235 0.69 -3.68 -12.56
CA ASN A 235 -0.31 -2.64 -12.80
C ASN A 235 -0.49 -1.75 -11.57
N ARG A 236 -0.53 -2.35 -10.37
CA ARG A 236 -0.65 -1.61 -9.10
C ARG A 236 0.59 -0.74 -8.83
N TYR A 237 1.78 -1.21 -9.20
CA TYR A 237 3.02 -0.43 -9.15
C TYR A 237 3.00 0.74 -10.17
N THR A 238 2.59 0.48 -11.41
CA THR A 238 2.54 1.52 -12.45
C THR A 238 1.53 2.60 -12.11
N GLN A 239 0.38 2.23 -11.53
CA GLN A 239 -0.68 3.14 -11.10
C GLN A 239 -0.38 3.87 -9.78
N SER A 240 0.65 3.49 -9.04
CA SER A 240 1.02 4.22 -7.81
C SER A 240 1.49 5.63 -8.18
N PRO A 241 1.34 6.62 -7.27
CA PRO A 241 2.00 7.92 -7.43
C PRO A 241 3.49 7.74 -7.72
N SER A 242 4.02 8.53 -8.65
CA SER A 242 5.44 8.51 -9.05
C SER A 242 6.35 9.25 -8.08
N SER A 243 5.79 10.10 -7.23
CA SER A 243 6.46 10.92 -6.22
C SER A 243 5.51 11.23 -5.05
N GLY A 244 5.98 11.91 -4.01
CA GLY A 244 5.16 12.29 -2.85
C GLY A 244 5.12 11.25 -1.73
N TYR A 245 6.12 10.37 -1.66
CA TYR A 245 6.30 9.46 -0.54
C TYR A 245 7.00 10.18 0.64
N PRO A 246 6.68 9.80 1.89
CA PRO A 246 5.80 8.70 2.30
C PRO A 246 4.30 9.00 2.13
N ILE A 247 3.51 8.00 1.77
CA ILE A 247 2.05 8.09 1.61
C ILE A 247 1.35 7.29 2.70
N LYS A 248 0.35 7.87 3.35
CA LYS A 248 -0.49 7.16 4.32
C LYS A 248 -1.60 6.38 3.62
N LEU A 249 -1.69 5.09 3.87
CA LEU A 249 -2.80 4.22 3.49
C LEU A 249 -3.71 3.95 4.68
N PRO A 250 -5.04 3.87 4.53
CA PRO A 250 -5.81 3.98 3.28
C PRO A 250 -5.81 5.41 2.71
N ASP A 251 -5.87 5.52 1.37
CA ASP A 251 -5.80 6.77 0.59
C ASP A 251 -6.98 6.94 -0.40
N GLY A 252 -8.03 6.12 -0.24
CA GLY A 252 -9.17 6.04 -1.16
C GLY A 252 -8.98 5.00 -2.28
N THR A 253 -7.74 4.75 -2.72
CA THR A 253 -7.44 3.63 -3.64
C THR A 253 -7.28 2.33 -2.87
N VAL A 254 -6.62 2.37 -1.72
CA VAL A 254 -6.73 1.34 -0.68
C VAL A 254 -7.83 1.79 0.27
N THR A 255 -8.87 0.98 0.42
CA THR A 255 -10.08 1.37 1.18
C THR A 255 -9.99 1.05 2.67
N SER A 256 -9.14 0.11 3.06
CA SER A 256 -8.92 -0.21 4.47
C SER A 256 -7.55 -0.82 4.69
N ILE A 257 -6.91 -0.55 5.83
CA ILE A 257 -5.77 -1.33 6.31
C ILE A 257 -6.20 -2.15 7.53
N ASN A 258 -5.71 -3.39 7.65
CA ASN A 258 -6.05 -4.32 8.74
C ASN A 258 -7.58 -4.43 8.97
N PHE A 259 -8.34 -4.66 7.90
CA PHE A 259 -9.80 -4.74 7.92
C PHE A 259 -10.50 -3.49 8.50
N GLY A 260 -9.82 -2.33 8.43
CA GLY A 260 -10.32 -1.05 8.92
C GLY A 260 -10.25 -0.89 10.43
N LYS A 261 -9.67 -1.85 11.17
CA LYS A 261 -9.69 -1.89 12.63
C LYS A 261 -8.28 -1.82 13.22
N SER A 262 -8.11 -0.92 14.20
CA SER A 262 -6.93 -0.92 15.06
C SER A 262 -7.15 -1.93 16.18
N VAL A 263 -6.21 -2.85 16.39
CA VAL A 263 -6.30 -3.92 17.39
C VAL A 263 -5.06 -3.91 18.28
N THR A 264 -5.23 -3.98 19.59
CA THR A 264 -4.11 -4.09 20.54
C THR A 264 -3.98 -5.53 21.02
N SER A 265 -2.79 -6.12 20.90
CA SER A 265 -2.47 -7.44 21.44
C SER A 265 -1.04 -7.47 21.95
N GLY A 266 -0.82 -8.02 23.16
CA GLY A 266 0.50 -8.08 23.78
C GLY A 266 1.14 -6.70 24.04
N GLY A 267 0.32 -5.66 24.27
CA GLY A 267 0.81 -4.29 24.47
C GLY A 267 1.21 -3.55 23.18
N VAL A 268 1.09 -4.18 22.01
CA VAL A 268 1.36 -3.58 20.70
C VAL A 268 0.04 -3.28 20.00
N THR A 269 -0.11 -2.08 19.44
CA THR A 269 -1.27 -1.67 18.65
C THR A 269 -0.99 -1.80 17.17
N TYR A 270 -1.72 -2.69 16.50
CA TYR A 270 -1.72 -2.87 15.06
C TYR A 270 -2.75 -1.95 14.43
N LYS A 271 -2.29 -0.88 13.79
CA LYS A 271 -3.14 0.22 13.35
C LYS A 271 -3.91 -0.10 12.08
N ASN A 272 -5.06 0.54 11.89
CA ASN A 272 -5.82 0.51 10.64
C ASN A 272 -5.29 1.45 9.55
N TYR A 273 -4.02 1.85 9.65
CA TYR A 273 -3.30 2.63 8.65
C TYR A 273 -1.82 2.24 8.64
N VAL A 274 -1.12 2.57 7.56
CA VAL A 274 0.33 2.40 7.42
C VAL A 274 0.87 3.49 6.50
N TRP A 275 2.05 4.03 6.81
CA TRP A 275 2.79 4.87 5.88
C TRP A 275 3.62 3.99 4.96
N VAL A 276 3.60 4.21 3.65
CA VAL A 276 4.42 3.49 2.68
C VAL A 276 5.43 4.47 2.07
N ASP A 277 6.67 4.02 1.87
CA ASP A 277 7.78 4.92 1.46
C ASP A 277 8.12 4.82 -0.03
N ASN A 278 7.56 3.84 -0.75
CA ASN A 278 7.82 3.65 -2.17
C ASN A 278 6.68 2.95 -2.92
N ARG A 279 6.82 2.91 -4.25
CA ARG A 279 5.82 2.40 -5.19
C ARG A 279 5.62 0.90 -5.07
N ALA A 280 6.70 0.15 -4.86
CA ALA A 280 6.66 -1.29 -4.67
C ALA A 280 5.85 -1.67 -3.43
N THR A 281 6.09 -0.99 -2.31
CA THR A 281 5.36 -1.21 -1.06
C THR A 281 3.90 -0.80 -1.21
N TYR A 282 3.62 0.34 -1.85
CA TYR A 282 2.26 0.75 -2.21
C TYR A 282 1.54 -0.32 -3.04
N SER A 283 2.20 -0.89 -4.06
CA SER A 283 1.65 -1.97 -4.89
C SER A 283 1.30 -3.20 -4.07
N LEU A 284 2.18 -3.62 -3.15
CA LEU A 284 1.97 -4.77 -2.27
C LEU A 284 0.80 -4.54 -1.29
N TYR A 285 0.63 -3.33 -0.77
CA TYR A 285 -0.56 -2.99 0.04
C TYR A 285 -1.84 -2.89 -0.80
N ARG A 286 -1.78 -2.42 -2.04
CA ARG A 286 -2.92 -2.55 -2.96
C ARG A 286 -3.24 -4.01 -3.26
N TYR A 287 -2.24 -4.90 -3.21
CA TYR A 287 -2.43 -6.33 -3.42
C TYR A 287 -3.04 -7.05 -2.22
N THR A 288 -2.50 -6.79 -1.05
CA THR A 288 -3.00 -7.31 0.22
C THR A 288 -3.00 -6.15 1.21
N PRO A 289 -4.16 -5.56 1.50
CA PRO A 289 -4.24 -4.27 2.21
C PRO A 289 -4.13 -4.45 3.73
N HIS A 290 -3.22 -5.31 4.20
CA HIS A 290 -3.06 -5.63 5.60
C HIS A 290 -1.58 -5.73 5.98
N THR A 291 -1.21 -5.13 7.09
CA THR A 291 0.12 -5.34 7.69
C THR A 291 0.23 -6.76 8.22
N ILE A 292 -0.80 -7.24 8.92
CA ILE A 292 -0.98 -8.59 9.45
C ILE A 292 -2.45 -9.01 9.29
N ASP A 293 -2.73 -10.30 9.45
CA ASP A 293 -4.09 -10.77 9.73
C ASP A 293 -4.37 -10.62 11.23
N THR A 294 -5.18 -9.62 11.58
CA THR A 294 -5.52 -9.33 12.98
C THR A 294 -6.38 -10.40 13.63
N SER A 295 -7.00 -11.32 12.86
CA SER A 295 -7.76 -12.45 13.40
C SER A 295 -6.87 -13.55 13.99
N LEU A 296 -5.58 -13.56 13.64
CA LEU A 296 -4.61 -14.55 14.15
C LEU A 296 -3.97 -14.16 15.48
N LEU A 297 -4.19 -12.92 15.96
CA LEU A 297 -3.60 -12.43 17.19
C LEU A 297 -3.96 -13.34 18.39
N PRO A 298 -3.02 -13.61 19.31
CA PRO A 298 -1.70 -12.97 19.46
C PRO A 298 -0.61 -13.52 18.52
N THR A 299 -0.89 -14.51 17.67
CA THR A 299 0.07 -15.00 16.68
C THR A 299 0.20 -13.98 15.55
N ILE A 300 1.40 -13.45 15.35
CA ILE A 300 1.67 -12.49 14.28
C ILE A 300 1.85 -13.25 12.97
N GLY A 301 0.93 -13.05 12.03
CA GLY A 301 0.92 -13.72 10.74
C GLY A 301 0.02 -13.01 9.72
N GLY A 302 -0.08 -13.56 8.51
CA GLY A 302 -0.86 -12.99 7.41
C GLY A 302 -0.34 -11.64 6.87
N GLY A 303 -1.11 -11.04 5.96
CA GLY A 303 -0.82 -9.73 5.40
C GLY A 303 0.55 -9.61 4.71
N ASN A 304 1.07 -8.38 4.65
CA ASN A 304 2.41 -8.09 4.14
C ASN A 304 3.53 -8.55 5.08
N TYR A 305 3.26 -8.71 6.38
CA TYR A 305 4.21 -9.31 7.32
C TYR A 305 4.57 -10.73 6.87
N LEU A 306 3.57 -11.58 6.57
CA LEU A 306 3.81 -12.94 6.08
C LEU A 306 4.58 -12.94 4.76
N PHE A 307 4.27 -12.03 3.85
CA PHE A 307 5.01 -11.86 2.59
C PHE A 307 6.50 -11.62 2.85
N VAL A 308 6.85 -10.65 3.71
CA VAL A 308 8.24 -10.36 4.05
C VAL A 308 8.89 -11.53 4.79
N LYS A 309 8.18 -12.19 5.72
CA LYS A 309 8.71 -13.39 6.41
C LYS A 309 9.02 -14.54 5.46
N ILE A 310 8.19 -14.77 4.45
CA ILE A 310 8.46 -15.75 3.40
C ILE A 310 9.70 -15.33 2.60
N ALA A 311 9.74 -14.08 2.13
CA ALA A 311 10.80 -13.58 1.28
C ALA A 311 12.16 -13.57 2.00
N THR A 312 12.23 -13.03 3.21
CA THR A 312 13.45 -13.03 4.05
C THR A 312 13.90 -14.44 4.40
N GLY A 313 12.97 -15.35 4.69
CA GLY A 313 13.27 -16.76 4.98
C GLY A 313 13.83 -17.53 3.79
N TRP A 314 13.60 -17.09 2.55
CA TRP A 314 14.08 -17.76 1.35
C TRP A 314 15.30 -17.07 0.72
N TRP A 315 15.35 -15.74 0.79
CA TRP A 315 16.28 -14.93 0.02
C TRP A 315 17.25 -14.11 0.89
N GLY A 316 17.08 -14.13 2.22
CA GLY A 316 17.81 -13.27 3.15
C GLY A 316 17.24 -11.85 3.25
N SER A 317 17.79 -11.04 4.16
CA SER A 317 17.28 -9.70 4.52
C SER A 317 17.96 -8.53 3.81
N SER A 318 18.88 -8.76 2.87
CA SER A 318 19.60 -7.67 2.19
C SER A 318 18.68 -6.80 1.30
N THR A 319 17.64 -7.42 0.75
CA THR A 319 16.69 -6.79 -0.20
C THR A 319 15.31 -6.53 0.43
N TRP A 320 14.95 -7.28 1.47
CA TRP A 320 13.63 -7.30 2.08
C TRP A 320 13.76 -6.76 3.50
N LYS A 321 12.96 -5.74 3.85
CA LYS A 321 13.10 -5.02 5.12
C LYS A 321 11.90 -5.22 6.04
#